data_AF-A0A0K8Q3P6-F1
#
_entry.id   AF-A0A0K8Q3P6-F1
#
_cell.length_a   1.000
_cell.length_b   1.000
_cell.length_c   1.000
_cell.angle_alpha   90.00
_cell.angle_beta   90.00
_cell.angle_gamma   90.00
#
_symmetry.space_group_name_H-M   'P 1'
#
loop_
_entity.id
_entity.type
_entity.pdbx_description
1 polymer ?
#
loop_
_entity_poly.entity_id
_entity_poly.type
_entity_poly.pdbx_seq_one_letter_code
_entity_poly.pdbx_strand_id
1 'polypeptide(L)'
;MPMRWGDMDAYGHVNNVQIVRMLEEARIGAFGPPRGAGLPGAEPEVSLFNDVEEGTMALVVEHRIRYVKTLEYRNIPAVVQLWIGAVKGASFDIHYLVQDRDRGGLREGEHAPSVRGRGDGPGAAADSRAETAPGTIRAIDSRARSA
;
A
#
# COMPACT_ATOMS: atom_id res chain seq x y z
N MET A 1 -9.42 -0.89 -6.98
CA MET A 1 -10.06 0.21 -6.22
C MET A 1 -10.99 1.00 -7.13
N PRO A 2 -12.30 1.03 -6.85
CA PRO A 2 -13.24 1.87 -7.60
C PRO A 2 -12.80 3.34 -7.54
N MET A 3 -12.81 4.04 -8.67
CA MET A 3 -12.59 5.48 -8.72
C MET A 3 -13.94 6.19 -8.76
N ARG A 4 -14.07 7.28 -8.02
CA ARG A 4 -15.27 8.13 -7.99
C ARG A 4 -15.02 9.40 -8.78
N TRP A 5 -16.05 9.95 -9.41
CA TRP A 5 -15.93 11.21 -10.14
C TRP A 5 -15.42 12.34 -9.24
N GLY A 6 -15.89 12.38 -7.98
CA GLY A 6 -15.44 13.35 -6.97
C GLY A 6 -14.05 13.12 -6.41
N ASP A 7 -13.34 12.07 -6.84
CA ASP A 7 -11.94 11.89 -6.46
C ASP A 7 -11.01 12.86 -7.22
N MET A 8 -11.50 13.42 -8.33
CA MET A 8 -10.77 14.44 -9.09
C MET A 8 -10.82 15.82 -8.43
N ASP A 9 -9.74 16.58 -8.62
CA ASP A 9 -9.74 18.01 -8.36
C ASP A 9 -9.89 18.85 -9.65
N ALA A 10 -9.87 20.18 -9.50
CA ALA A 10 -10.01 21.13 -10.60
C ALA A 10 -8.90 21.04 -11.66
N TYR A 11 -7.80 20.34 -11.38
CA TYR A 11 -6.71 20.12 -12.34
C TYR A 11 -6.97 18.92 -13.26
N GLY A 12 -8.08 18.21 -13.10
CA GLY A 12 -8.48 17.11 -13.99
C GLY A 12 -7.84 15.77 -13.66
N HIS A 13 -7.32 15.61 -12.44
CA HIS A 13 -6.64 14.40 -12.00
C HIS A 13 -7.15 13.97 -10.63
N VAL A 14 -6.97 12.69 -10.29
CA VAL A 14 -7.27 12.19 -8.95
C VAL A 14 -6.42 12.95 -7.94
N ASN A 15 -7.07 13.56 -6.96
CA ASN A 15 -6.41 14.37 -5.96
C ASN A 15 -5.48 13.52 -5.08
N ASN A 16 -4.33 14.07 -4.69
CA ASN A 16 -3.34 13.38 -3.88
C ASN A 16 -3.89 12.84 -2.54
N VAL A 17 -4.86 13.53 -1.93
CA VAL A 17 -5.52 13.06 -0.70
C VAL A 17 -6.34 11.79 -0.97
N GLN A 18 -6.97 11.71 -2.14
CA GLN A 18 -7.74 10.54 -2.55
C GLN A 18 -6.85 9.35 -2.87
N ILE A 19 -5.61 9.59 -3.33
CA ILE A 19 -4.62 8.52 -3.42
C ILE A 19 -4.36 7.89 -2.06
N VAL A 20 -4.14 8.68 -0.99
CA VAL A 20 -3.98 8.16 0.37
C VAL A 20 -5.20 7.35 0.81
N ARG A 21 -6.40 7.83 0.50
CA ARG A 21 -7.64 7.09 0.76
C ARG A 21 -7.67 5.75 0.03
N MET A 22 -7.29 5.70 -1.24
CA MET A 22 -7.19 4.44 -2.00
C MET A 22 -6.20 3.47 -1.36
N LEU A 23 -5.06 3.95 -0.85
CA LEU A 23 -4.09 3.09 -0.16
C LEU A 23 -4.67 2.49 1.12
N GLU A 24 -5.47 3.27 1.86
CA GLU A 24 -6.19 2.78 3.05
C GLU A 24 -7.23 1.73 2.71
N GLU A 25 -8.14 2.02 1.78
CA GLU A 25 -9.19 1.07 1.38
C GLU A 25 -8.57 -0.22 0.84
N ALA A 26 -7.48 -0.12 0.08
CA ALA A 26 -6.77 -1.29 -0.43
C ALA A 26 -6.08 -2.10 0.68
N ARG A 27 -5.50 -1.41 1.67
CA ARG A 27 -4.92 -2.05 2.85
C ARG A 27 -5.98 -2.80 3.65
N ILE A 28 -7.13 -2.20 3.89
CA ILE A 28 -8.24 -2.82 4.64
C ILE A 28 -8.81 -4.00 3.87
N GLY A 29 -8.97 -3.88 2.55
CA GLY A 29 -9.43 -5.00 1.71
C GLY A 29 -8.47 -6.20 1.72
N ALA A 30 -7.16 -5.94 1.67
CA ALA A 30 -6.15 -7.02 1.67
C ALA A 30 -5.93 -7.63 3.06
N PHE A 31 -5.91 -6.79 4.11
CA PHE A 31 -5.38 -7.15 5.42
C PHE A 31 -6.39 -7.13 6.58
N GLY A 32 -7.62 -6.70 6.28
CA GLY A 32 -8.69 -6.52 7.25
C GLY A 32 -8.62 -5.16 7.95
N PRO A 33 -9.70 -4.76 8.65
CA PRO A 33 -9.65 -3.62 9.53
C PRO A 33 -8.79 -3.90 10.77
N PRO A 34 -8.39 -2.85 11.52
CA PRO A 34 -7.86 -3.05 12.87
C PRO A 34 -8.89 -3.77 13.75
N ARG A 35 -8.41 -4.65 14.63
CA ARG A 35 -9.24 -5.35 15.60
C ARG A 35 -10.20 -4.39 16.33
N GLY A 36 -11.47 -4.77 16.39
CA GLY A 36 -12.52 -4.02 17.09
C GLY A 36 -13.09 -2.82 16.32
N ALA A 37 -12.65 -2.59 15.08
CA ALA A 37 -13.22 -1.55 14.22
C ALA A 37 -14.37 -2.09 13.34
N GLY A 38 -15.49 -1.38 13.35
CA GLY A 38 -16.63 -1.65 12.46
C GLY A 38 -17.51 -2.82 12.91
N LEU A 39 -18.47 -3.17 12.04
CA LEU A 39 -19.31 -4.36 12.17
C LEU A 39 -18.71 -5.50 11.33
N PRO A 40 -19.07 -6.77 11.59
CA PRO A 40 -18.65 -7.89 10.76
C PRO A 40 -18.92 -7.62 9.27
N GLY A 41 -17.92 -7.93 8.43
CA GLY A 41 -17.93 -7.66 7.00
C GLY A 41 -17.39 -8.84 6.19
N ALA A 42 -16.85 -8.55 5.01
CA ALA A 42 -16.12 -9.55 4.24
C ALA A 42 -14.78 -9.85 4.90
N GLU A 43 -14.40 -11.13 4.92
CA GLU A 43 -13.09 -11.55 5.41
C GLU A 43 -11.98 -11.10 4.44
N PRO A 44 -10.85 -10.58 4.95
CA PRO A 44 -9.72 -10.21 4.12
C PRO A 44 -9.00 -11.45 3.57
N GLU A 45 -8.22 -11.26 2.51
CA GLU A 45 -7.39 -12.34 1.94
C GLU A 45 -6.33 -12.82 2.95
N VAL A 46 -5.76 -11.91 3.73
CA VAL A 46 -4.79 -12.20 4.79
C VAL A 46 -5.20 -11.45 6.04
N SER A 47 -5.58 -12.14 7.12
CA SER A 47 -5.87 -11.46 8.38
C SER A 47 -4.57 -11.02 9.06
N LEU A 48 -4.21 -9.73 8.91
CA LEU A 48 -2.99 -9.17 9.51
C LEU A 48 -3.30 -8.24 10.68
N PHE A 49 -4.38 -7.46 10.59
CA PHE A 49 -4.71 -6.45 11.61
C PHE A 49 -5.79 -6.90 12.60
N ASN A 50 -6.60 -7.90 12.26
CA ASN A 50 -7.62 -8.45 13.15
C ASN A 50 -7.02 -9.46 14.16
N ASP A 51 -5.92 -10.10 13.78
CA ASP A 51 -5.29 -11.21 14.51
C ASP A 51 -4.21 -10.74 15.51
N VAL A 52 -4.03 -9.42 15.65
CA VAL A 52 -3.15 -8.87 16.69
C VAL A 52 -3.71 -9.17 18.08
N GLU A 53 -2.81 -9.35 19.05
CA GLU A 53 -3.18 -9.61 20.45
C GLU A 53 -4.15 -8.54 20.99
N GLU A 54 -5.06 -8.95 21.87
CA GLU A 54 -5.97 -8.03 22.53
C GLU A 54 -5.20 -6.93 23.29
N GLY A 55 -5.58 -5.67 23.07
CA GLY A 55 -4.88 -4.50 23.62
C GLY A 55 -3.65 -4.06 22.81
N THR A 56 -3.40 -4.65 21.63
CA THR A 56 -2.39 -4.18 20.67
C THR A 56 -3.08 -3.46 19.51
N MET A 57 -2.57 -2.28 19.14
CA MET A 57 -3.05 -1.52 17.99
C MET A 57 -1.99 -1.44 16.91
N ALA A 58 -2.38 -1.74 15.66
CA ALA A 58 -1.54 -1.47 14.49
C ALA A 58 -1.70 -0.01 14.06
N LEU A 59 -0.65 0.78 14.22
CA LEU A 59 -0.66 2.21 13.89
C LEU A 59 0.24 2.52 12.71
N VAL A 60 -0.28 3.22 11.70
CA VAL A 60 0.54 3.75 10.60
C VAL A 60 1.33 4.96 11.08
N VAL A 61 2.67 4.91 11.02
CA VAL A 61 3.51 6.01 11.51
C VAL A 61 4.24 6.81 10.43
N GLU A 62 4.31 6.31 9.21
CA GLU A 62 4.92 6.99 8.08
C GLU A 62 4.13 6.65 6.81
N HIS A 63 3.99 7.63 5.91
CA HIS A 63 3.65 7.41 4.51
C HIS A 63 4.73 8.05 3.66
N ARG A 64 5.20 7.34 2.63
CA ARG A 64 6.17 7.86 1.67
C ARG A 64 5.65 7.70 0.25
N ILE A 65 4.99 8.69 -0.32
CA ILE A 65 4.35 8.52 -1.63
C ILE A 65 5.20 9.20 -2.71
N ARG A 66 5.53 8.45 -3.77
CA ARG A 66 6.18 9.00 -4.96
C ARG A 66 5.19 9.00 -6.12
N TYR A 67 4.89 10.18 -6.64
CA TYR A 67 4.05 10.35 -7.83
C TYR A 67 4.94 10.39 -9.07
N VAL A 68 4.85 9.37 -9.93
CA VAL A 68 5.66 9.29 -11.17
C VAL A 68 4.86 9.63 -12.42
N LYS A 69 3.54 9.38 -12.38
CA LYS A 69 2.58 9.67 -13.44
C LYS A 69 1.26 10.03 -12.81
N THR A 70 0.49 10.83 -13.52
CA THR A 70 -0.82 11.25 -13.06
C THR A 70 -1.85 10.14 -13.25
N LEU A 71 -2.75 10.00 -12.27
CA LEU A 71 -3.92 9.13 -12.37
C LEU A 71 -5.13 9.99 -12.76
N GLU A 72 -5.65 9.79 -13.97
CA GLU A 72 -6.87 10.42 -14.46
C GLU A 72 -8.08 9.59 -14.06
N TYR A 73 -9.18 10.24 -13.67
CA TYR A 73 -10.42 9.52 -13.44
C TYR A 73 -10.95 8.93 -14.74
N ARG A 74 -11.32 7.67 -14.65
CA ARG A 74 -12.23 7.00 -15.57
C ARG A 74 -13.20 6.19 -14.70
N ASN A 75 -14.36 5.84 -15.24
CA ASN A 75 -15.27 4.89 -14.58
C ASN A 75 -14.76 3.44 -14.70
N ILE A 76 -13.46 3.25 -14.46
CA ILE A 76 -12.72 1.99 -14.51
C ILE A 76 -11.92 1.96 -13.21
N PRO A 77 -11.97 0.88 -12.42
CA PRO A 77 -11.20 0.81 -11.19
C PRO A 77 -9.69 0.96 -11.42
N ALA A 78 -9.02 1.72 -10.56
CA ALA A 78 -7.56 1.70 -10.46
C ALA A 78 -7.09 0.34 -9.92
N VAL A 79 -5.93 -0.12 -10.37
CA VAL A 79 -5.25 -1.29 -9.81
C VAL A 79 -4.35 -0.81 -8.68
N VAL A 80 -4.51 -1.43 -7.51
CA VAL A 80 -3.61 -1.20 -6.37
C VAL A 80 -3.03 -2.55 -5.98
N GLN A 81 -1.73 -2.70 -6.14
CA GLN A 81 -0.99 -3.88 -5.69
C GLN A 81 -0.34 -3.58 -4.34
N LEU A 82 -0.35 -4.58 -3.45
CA LEU A 82 0.22 -4.47 -2.12
C LEU A 82 1.09 -5.70 -1.83
N TRP A 83 2.17 -5.49 -1.09
CA TRP A 83 2.98 -6.58 -0.58
C TRP A 83 3.71 -6.14 0.69
N ILE A 84 4.12 -7.11 1.50
CA ILE A 84 4.90 -6.86 2.70
C ILE A 84 6.37 -6.64 2.31
N GLY A 85 6.95 -5.57 2.84
CA GLY A 85 8.34 -5.18 2.68
C GLY A 85 9.22 -5.67 3.82
N ALA A 86 10.06 -4.77 4.34
CA ALA A 86 10.92 -5.08 5.47
C ALA A 86 10.09 -5.39 6.72
N VAL A 87 10.46 -6.45 7.44
CA VAL A 87 9.84 -6.83 8.73
C VAL A 87 10.89 -6.72 9.83
N LYS A 88 10.51 -6.11 10.95
CA LYS A 88 11.30 -5.94 12.18
C LYS A 88 10.44 -6.39 13.36
N GLY A 89 11.04 -6.46 14.56
CA GLY A 89 10.38 -7.03 15.75
C GLY A 89 8.99 -6.46 16.05
N ALA A 90 8.81 -5.14 15.99
CA ALA A 90 7.54 -4.47 16.27
C ALA A 90 7.06 -3.58 15.11
N SER A 91 7.61 -3.77 13.92
CA SER A 91 7.20 -2.98 12.76
C SER A 91 7.50 -3.65 11.44
N PHE A 92 6.60 -3.49 10.47
CA PHE A 92 6.82 -3.91 9.11
C PHE A 92 6.37 -2.82 8.14
N ASP A 93 6.87 -2.92 6.91
CA ASP A 93 6.51 -2.05 5.80
C ASP A 93 5.41 -2.70 4.96
N ILE A 94 4.38 -1.94 4.58
CA ILE A 94 3.50 -2.29 3.46
C ILE A 94 3.89 -1.43 2.27
N HIS A 95 4.16 -2.10 1.15
CA HIS A 95 4.46 -1.49 -0.12
C HIS A 95 3.24 -1.44 -1.03
N TYR A 96 3.18 -0.39 -1.86
CA TYR A 96 2.04 -0.08 -2.70
C TYR A 96 2.48 0.29 -4.11
N LEU A 97 1.74 -0.19 -5.10
CA LEU A 97 1.80 0.25 -6.48
C LEU A 97 0.39 0.60 -6.96
N VAL A 98 0.17 1.87 -7.31
CA VAL A 98 -1.09 2.35 -7.87
C VAL A 98 -0.91 2.56 -9.37
N GLN A 99 -1.78 1.94 -10.16
CA GLN A 99 -1.73 1.97 -11.62
C GLN A 99 -3.13 2.16 -12.21
N ASP A 100 -3.18 2.85 -13.34
CA ASP A 100 -4.34 2.79 -14.22
C ASP A 100 -4.39 1.43 -14.91
N ARG A 101 -5.55 0.77 -14.89
CA ARG A 101 -5.75 -0.60 -15.37
C ARG A 101 -5.32 -0.83 -16.82
N ASP A 102 -5.54 0.16 -17.69
CA ASP A 102 -5.30 -0.01 -19.13
C ASP A 102 -4.08 0.76 -19.64
N ARG A 103 -3.55 1.71 -18.84
CA ARG A 103 -2.33 2.46 -19.17
C ARG A 103 -1.09 1.88 -18.48
N GLY A 104 -1.26 1.03 -17.47
CA GLY A 104 -0.19 0.24 -16.87
C GLY A 104 0.05 -0.99 -17.73
N GLY A 105 1.20 -1.05 -18.41
CA GLY A 105 1.59 -2.15 -19.29
C GLY A 105 1.93 -3.44 -18.56
N LEU A 106 1.11 -3.89 -17.60
CA LEU A 106 1.21 -5.23 -17.04
C LEU A 106 0.77 -6.22 -18.10
N ARG A 107 1.75 -6.80 -18.79
CA ARG A 107 1.56 -8.06 -19.49
C ARG A 107 1.26 -9.12 -18.45
N GLU A 108 0.23 -9.91 -18.71
CA GLU A 108 -0.13 -11.08 -17.89
C GLU A 108 1.13 -11.94 -17.66
N GLY A 109 1.64 -11.99 -16.42
CA GLY A 109 2.87 -12.72 -16.03
C GLY A 109 4.01 -11.92 -15.38
N GLU A 110 3.91 -10.59 -15.27
CA GLU A 110 4.95 -9.77 -14.60
C GLU A 110 4.67 -9.70 -13.08
N HIS A 111 5.31 -10.59 -12.32
CA HIS A 111 5.22 -10.60 -10.85
C HIS A 111 5.98 -9.40 -10.26
N ALA A 112 5.48 -8.87 -9.14
CA ALA A 112 6.15 -7.85 -8.34
C ALA A 112 7.62 -8.24 -8.09
N PRO A 113 8.57 -7.28 -8.10
CA PRO A 113 9.98 -7.59 -7.93
C PRO A 113 10.19 -8.35 -6.61
N SER A 114 10.69 -9.57 -6.71
CA SER A 114 11.07 -10.37 -5.54
C SER A 114 12.14 -9.60 -4.76
N VAL A 115 11.82 -9.17 -3.54
CA VAL A 115 12.80 -8.57 -2.63
C VAL A 115 13.76 -9.67 -2.20
N ARG A 116 14.90 -9.81 -2.90
CA ARG A 116 16.04 -10.55 -2.35
C ARG A 116 16.57 -9.75 -1.16
N GLY A 117 16.69 -10.41 -0.02
CA GLY A 117 17.31 -9.84 1.18
C GLY A 117 18.66 -9.21 0.81
N ARG A 118 18.80 -7.92 1.14
CA ARG A 118 20.02 -7.16 0.91
C ARG A 118 21.11 -7.68 1.84
N GLY A 119 22.01 -8.51 1.32
CA GLY A 119 23.33 -8.72 1.91
C GLY A 119 24.23 -7.54 1.57
N ASP A 120 24.90 -7.00 2.58
CA ASP A 120 25.82 -5.87 2.43
C ASP A 120 27.06 -6.26 1.60
N GLY A 121 27.24 -5.59 0.47
CA GLY A 121 28.44 -5.68 -0.39
C GLY A 121 28.40 -4.61 -1.49
N PRO A 122 29.51 -3.95 -1.82
CA PRO A 122 29.48 -2.79 -2.69
C PRO A 122 29.49 -3.20 -4.18
N GLY A 123 28.57 -2.64 -4.95
CA GLY A 123 28.65 -2.60 -6.41
C GLY A 123 27.65 -3.49 -7.15
N ALA A 124 26.48 -2.94 -7.48
CA ALA A 124 25.71 -3.35 -8.65
C ALA A 124 24.83 -2.17 -9.12
N ALA A 125 24.96 -1.84 -10.41
CA ALA A 125 24.35 -0.69 -11.05
C ALA A 125 22.80 -0.71 -10.98
N ALA A 126 22.22 0.47 -10.78
CA ALA A 126 20.78 0.67 -10.76
C ALA A 126 20.20 0.53 -12.17
N ASP A 127 19.32 -0.46 -12.38
CA ASP A 127 18.46 -0.52 -13.56
C ASP A 127 17.39 0.59 -13.47
N SER A 128 17.39 1.46 -14.46
CA SER A 128 16.63 2.70 -14.51
C SER A 128 15.33 2.52 -15.30
N ARG A 129 14.33 1.85 -14.70
CA ARG A 129 12.94 1.93 -15.15
C ARG A 129 12.01 2.01 -13.94
N ALA A 130 11.80 3.24 -13.47
CA ALA A 130 10.97 3.53 -12.32
C ALA A 130 9.48 3.46 -12.68
N GLU A 131 8.85 2.33 -12.35
CA GLU A 131 7.47 2.33 -11.86
C GLU A 131 7.44 2.91 -10.45
N THR A 132 6.31 3.47 -10.06
CA THR A 132 6.06 4.23 -8.83
C THR A 132 6.78 3.59 -7.63
N ALA A 133 7.70 4.33 -7.02
CA ALA A 133 8.46 3.80 -5.90
C ALA A 133 7.53 3.52 -4.72
N PRO A 134 7.78 2.43 -3.99
CA PRO A 134 6.82 1.93 -3.04
C PRO A 134 6.65 2.92 -1.89
N GLY A 135 5.39 3.15 -1.51
CA GLY A 135 5.10 3.69 -0.19
C GLY A 135 5.50 2.73 0.89
N THR A 136 5.95 3.24 2.02
CA THR A 136 6.14 2.45 3.23
C THR A 136 5.11 2.93 4.23
N ILE A 137 4.24 2.03 4.67
CA ILE A 137 3.49 2.18 5.90
C ILE A 137 4.20 1.37 6.96
N ARG A 138 4.76 2.06 7.95
CA ARG A 138 5.32 1.40 9.13
C ARG A 138 4.21 1.23 10.16
N ALA A 139 3.78 -0.01 10.38
CA ALA A 139 2.95 -0.34 11.53
C ALA A 139 3.82 -0.37 12.80
N ILE A 140 3.38 0.20 13.92
CA ILE A 140 4.06 0.03 15.22
C ILE A 140 3.08 -0.54 16.23
N ASP A 141 3.51 -1.56 16.96
CA ASP A 141 2.85 -2.02 18.19
C ASP A 141 2.81 -0.89 19.23
N SER A 142 1.61 -0.47 19.62
CA SER A 142 1.40 0.57 20.63
C SER A 142 2.10 0.27 21.97
N ARG A 143 2.29 -1.01 22.35
CA ARG A 143 3.01 -1.41 23.56
C ARG A 143 4.52 -1.21 23.46
N ALA A 144 5.08 -1.24 22.24
CA ALA A 144 6.51 -1.06 22.00
C ALA A 144 7.03 0.37 22.20
N ARG A 145 6.16 1.34 22.52
CA ARG A 145 6.56 2.72 22.87
C ARG A 145 6.66 2.98 24.38
N SER A 146 6.25 2.02 25.21
CA SER A 146 6.23 2.18 26.67
C SER A 146 7.39 1.47 27.39
N ALA A 147 8.42 1.06 26.65
CA ALA A 147 9.63 0.42 27.17
C ALA A 147 10.88 1.28 26.91
#